data_AF-D5RLJ2-F1
#
_entry.id   AF-D5RLJ2-F1
#
_cell.length_a   1.000
_cell.length_b   1.000
_cell.length_c   1.000
_cell.angle_alpha   90.00
_cell.angle_beta   90.00
_cell.angle_gamma   90.00
#
_symmetry.space_group_name_H-M   'P 1'
#
loop_
_entity.id
_entity.type
_entity.pdbx_description
1 polymer ?
#
loop_
_entity_poly.entity_id
_entity_poly.type
_entity_poly.pdbx_seq_one_letter_code
_entity_poly.pdbx_strand_id
1 'polypeptide(L)'
;MPLPHGRIPPLDLPIVGSAIWQRMSMSLPVTGMSCANCAGRVERALARVPGVTAARVNLASERAEVEGDAPPQALAKALEKAGYGVDTTVLELGIGGMTCASCAGRVERALARVPGVLEASVNLASERARLRVLAGLDPA
;
A
#
# COMPACT_ATOMS: atom_id res chain seq x y z
N MET A 1 4.58 30.48 -25.14
CA MET A 1 5.35 29.24 -24.96
C MET A 1 5.40 28.89 -23.48
N PRO A 2 4.66 27.88 -23.01
CA PRO A 2 4.61 27.46 -21.61
C PRO A 2 5.83 26.61 -21.23
N LEU A 3 6.46 26.92 -20.10
CA LEU A 3 7.55 26.14 -19.50
C LEU A 3 6.99 24.91 -18.76
N PRO A 4 7.59 23.71 -18.90
CA PRO A 4 7.08 22.47 -18.32
C PRO A 4 7.42 22.32 -16.84
N HIS A 5 6.38 21.95 -16.08
CA HIS A 5 6.35 21.16 -14.84
C HIS A 5 7.60 21.14 -13.95
N GLY A 6 7.48 21.77 -12.79
CA GLY A 6 8.47 21.82 -11.71
C GLY A 6 8.98 20.44 -11.30
N ARG A 7 10.31 20.30 -11.34
CA ARG A 7 11.05 19.20 -10.72
C ARG A 7 11.00 19.39 -9.21
N ILE A 8 10.54 18.36 -8.51
CA ILE A 8 10.75 18.20 -7.07
C ILE A 8 12.23 17.79 -6.91
N PRO A 9 13.06 18.52 -6.15
CA PRO A 9 14.44 18.11 -5.87
C PRO A 9 14.47 16.87 -4.96
N PRO A 10 15.50 16.01 -5.08
CA PRO A 10 15.61 14.78 -4.31
C PRO A 10 16.00 15.10 -2.87
N LEU A 11 15.34 14.48 -1.89
CA LEU A 11 15.83 14.50 -0.51
C LEU A 11 17.01 13.55 -0.39
N ASP A 12 18.08 14.11 0.18
CA ASP A 12 19.38 13.53 0.47
C ASP A 12 19.26 12.18 1.21
N LEU A 13 19.56 11.08 0.49
CA LEU A 13 19.71 9.72 0.98
C LEU A 13 20.99 9.14 0.34
N PRO A 14 21.78 8.32 1.07
CA PRO A 14 23.17 8.03 0.71
C PRO A 14 23.32 7.22 -0.58
N ILE A 15 24.35 7.61 -1.30
CA ILE A 15 24.72 7.33 -2.69
C ILE A 15 25.56 6.04 -2.87
N VAL A 16 25.03 4.88 -2.47
CA VAL A 16 25.59 3.58 -2.90
C VAL A 16 24.49 2.70 -3.51
N GLY A 17 24.52 2.59 -4.85
CA GLY A 17 23.89 1.50 -5.60
C GLY A 17 22.39 1.65 -5.89
N SER A 18 22.06 2.09 -7.11
CA SER A 18 20.72 2.31 -7.67
C SER A 18 19.83 1.07 -7.84
N ALA A 19 19.78 0.14 -6.87
CA ALA A 19 18.95 -1.07 -6.89
C ALA A 19 18.33 -1.47 -5.52
N ILE A 20 18.47 -0.64 -4.48
CA ILE A 20 17.96 -0.94 -3.12
C ILE A 20 16.59 -0.31 -2.80
N TRP A 21 16.04 0.53 -3.67
CA TRP A 21 14.90 1.41 -3.35
C TRP A 21 13.50 0.87 -3.71
N GLN A 22 13.39 -0.43 -3.97
CA GLN A 22 12.12 -1.02 -4.39
C GLN A 22 11.73 -2.30 -3.64
N ARG A 23 12.60 -2.81 -2.74
CA ARG A 23 12.18 -3.82 -1.77
C ARG A 23 11.41 -3.13 -0.66
N MET A 24 10.09 -3.04 -0.82
CA MET A 24 9.19 -2.61 0.25
C MET A 24 8.93 -3.81 1.16
N SER A 25 9.23 -3.69 2.44
CA SER A 25 8.75 -4.60 3.48
C SER A 25 7.35 -4.14 3.90
N MET A 26 6.39 -5.06 3.88
CA MET A 26 5.00 -4.79 4.22
C MET A 26 4.52 -5.85 5.20
N SER A 27 4.02 -5.41 6.36
CA SER A 27 3.30 -6.29 7.28
C SER A 27 1.80 -6.18 6.99
N LEU A 28 1.12 -7.32 6.85
CA LEU A 28 -0.31 -7.41 6.57
C LEU A 28 -1.00 -8.19 7.69
N PRO A 29 -2.00 -7.63 8.38
CA PRO A 29 -2.85 -8.39 9.30
C PRO A 29 -3.77 -9.30 8.48
N VAL A 30 -3.65 -10.61 8.67
CA VAL A 30 -4.41 -11.61 7.89
C VAL A 30 -5.45 -12.26 8.79
N THR A 31 -6.72 -12.18 8.40
CA THR A 31 -7.83 -12.77 9.14
C THR A 31 -8.17 -14.17 8.61
N GLY A 32 -8.70 -15.03 9.49
CA GLY A 32 -9.11 -16.39 9.15
C GLY A 32 -8.01 -17.45 9.25
N MET A 33 -6.84 -17.12 9.79
CA MET A 33 -5.79 -18.10 10.09
C MET A 33 -6.01 -18.73 11.47
N SER A 34 -6.39 -20.01 11.51
CA SER A 34 -6.64 -20.74 12.77
C SER A 34 -5.61 -21.82 13.10
N CYS A 35 -4.68 -22.13 12.20
CA CYS A 35 -3.64 -23.14 12.44
C CYS A 35 -2.38 -22.93 11.58
N ALA A 36 -1.31 -23.66 11.89
CA ALA A 36 -0.03 -23.60 11.16
C ALA A 36 -0.18 -23.95 9.66
N ASN A 37 -1.10 -24.86 9.31
CA ASN A 37 -1.35 -25.20 7.91
C ASN A 37 -2.05 -24.05 7.15
N CYS A 38 -2.87 -23.24 7.83
CA CYS A 38 -3.48 -22.04 7.26
C CYS A 38 -2.41 -20.97 7.00
N ALA A 39 -1.51 -20.74 7.96
CA ALA A 39 -0.36 -19.85 7.77
C ALA A 39 0.49 -20.27 6.55
N GLY A 40 0.77 -21.57 6.40
CA GLY A 40 1.49 -22.08 5.24
C GLY A 40 0.73 -21.93 3.91
N ARG A 41 -0.61 -21.89 3.88
CA ARG A 41 -1.37 -21.57 2.66
C ARG A 41 -1.25 -20.08 2.31
N VAL A 42 -1.37 -19.22 3.31
CA VAL A 42 -1.21 -17.77 3.16
C VAL A 42 0.17 -17.43 2.59
N GLU A 43 1.24 -17.98 3.18
CA GLU A 43 2.61 -17.75 2.72
C GLU A 43 2.79 -18.15 1.25
N ARG A 44 2.29 -19.34 0.87
CA ARG A 44 2.34 -19.83 -0.52
C ARG A 44 1.48 -19.00 -1.48
N ALA A 45 0.37 -18.45 -1.02
CA ALA A 45 -0.50 -17.60 -1.84
C ALA A 45 0.20 -16.27 -2.14
N LEU A 46 0.80 -15.64 -1.13
CA LEU A 46 1.54 -14.40 -1.25
C LEU A 46 2.81 -14.56 -2.09
N ALA A 47 3.58 -15.62 -1.88
CA ALA A 47 4.79 -15.90 -2.66
C ALA A 47 4.54 -16.13 -4.17
N ARG A 48 3.30 -16.39 -4.58
CA ARG A 48 2.91 -16.54 -6.00
C ARG A 48 2.54 -15.22 -6.65
N VAL A 49 2.43 -14.13 -5.88
CA VAL A 49 2.08 -12.82 -6.44
C VAL A 49 3.29 -12.24 -7.17
N PRO A 50 3.15 -11.82 -8.44
CA PRO A 50 4.22 -11.17 -9.17
C PRO A 50 4.74 -9.93 -8.42
N GLY A 51 6.05 -9.83 -8.26
CA GLY A 51 6.70 -8.76 -7.52
C GLY A 51 7.00 -9.09 -6.05
N VAL A 52 6.52 -10.21 -5.51
CA VAL A 52 6.92 -10.68 -4.17
C VAL A 52 8.27 -11.39 -4.26
N THR A 53 9.24 -10.95 -3.46
CA THR A 53 10.56 -11.57 -3.31
C THR A 53 10.65 -12.47 -2.09
N ALA A 54 9.93 -12.15 -1.01
CA ALA A 54 9.82 -13.00 0.16
C ALA A 54 8.43 -12.85 0.80
N ALA A 55 7.91 -13.93 1.38
CA ALA A 55 6.70 -13.90 2.20
C ALA A 55 6.93 -14.80 3.43
N ARG A 56 6.57 -14.30 4.61
CA ARG A 56 6.67 -15.00 5.90
C ARG A 56 5.38 -14.76 6.67
N VAL A 57 4.88 -15.78 7.36
CA VAL A 57 3.68 -15.63 8.19
C VAL A 57 3.98 -15.95 9.64
N ASN A 58 3.60 -15.04 10.53
CA ASN A 58 3.67 -15.24 11.97
C ASN A 58 2.25 -15.43 12.53
N LEU A 59 1.89 -16.68 12.77
CA LEU A 59 0.57 -17.05 13.30
C LEU A 59 0.31 -16.48 14.71
N ALA A 60 1.33 -16.34 15.56
CA ALA A 60 1.16 -15.83 16.92
C ALA A 60 0.75 -14.35 16.96
N SER A 61 1.12 -13.60 15.92
CA SER A 61 0.74 -12.18 15.75
C SER A 61 -0.33 -11.96 14.67
N GLU A 62 -0.75 -13.03 13.99
CA GLU A 62 -1.69 -12.99 12.87
C GLU A 62 -1.25 -12.06 11.71
N ARG A 63 0.08 -11.91 11.52
CA ARG A 63 0.66 -11.05 10.49
C ARG A 63 1.40 -11.83 9.42
N ALA A 64 1.32 -11.34 8.18
CA ALA A 64 2.14 -11.76 7.06
C ALA A 64 3.11 -10.64 6.68
N GLU A 65 4.41 -10.93 6.74
CA GLU A 65 5.45 -10.07 6.20
C GLU A 65 5.68 -10.42 4.73
N VAL A 66 5.67 -9.40 3.88
CA VAL A 66 5.89 -9.52 2.45
C VAL A 66 6.99 -8.52 2.07
N GLU A 67 7.99 -9.01 1.36
CA GLU A 67 9.02 -8.17 0.76
C GLU A 67 8.84 -8.17 -0.76
N GLY A 68 9.00 -6.99 -1.37
CA GLY A 68 9.11 -6.86 -2.82
C GLY A 68 8.42 -5.60 -3.36
N ASP A 69 8.06 -5.68 -4.64
CA ASP A 69 7.44 -4.61 -5.45
C ASP A 69 5.96 -4.88 -5.75
N ALA A 70 5.40 -5.94 -5.17
CA ALA A 70 4.01 -6.31 -5.42
C ALA A 70 3.06 -5.21 -4.91
N PRO A 71 2.10 -4.75 -5.73
CA PRO A 71 1.16 -3.74 -5.28
C PRO A 71 0.24 -4.32 -4.19
N PRO A 72 -0.08 -3.55 -3.14
CA PRO A 72 -0.89 -4.02 -2.01
C PRO A 72 -2.26 -4.59 -2.41
N GLN A 73 -2.86 -4.06 -3.48
CA GLN A 73 -4.10 -4.56 -4.07
C GLN A 73 -3.97 -5.99 -4.60
N ALA A 74 -2.81 -6.36 -5.14
CA ALA A 74 -2.55 -7.71 -5.63
C ALA A 74 -2.39 -8.70 -4.48
N LEU A 75 -1.73 -8.28 -3.38
CA LEU A 75 -1.59 -9.08 -2.16
C LEU A 75 -2.95 -9.34 -1.52
N ALA A 76 -3.77 -8.30 -1.34
CA ALA A 76 -5.14 -8.43 -0.81
C ALA A 76 -5.98 -9.39 -1.66
N LYS A 77 -5.98 -9.24 -2.99
CA LYS A 77 -6.70 -10.15 -3.90
C LYS A 77 -6.19 -11.58 -3.84
N ALA A 78 -4.90 -11.80 -3.62
CA ALA A 78 -4.33 -13.13 -3.50
C ALA A 78 -4.79 -13.83 -2.22
N LEU A 79 -4.85 -13.09 -1.11
CA LEU A 79 -5.40 -13.58 0.16
C LEU A 79 -6.89 -13.91 0.03
N GLU A 80 -7.69 -13.02 -0.56
CA GLU A 80 -9.12 -13.26 -0.81
C GLU A 80 -9.35 -14.52 -1.64
N LYS A 81 -8.58 -14.71 -2.73
CA LYS A 81 -8.63 -15.93 -3.57
C LYS A 81 -8.22 -17.19 -2.81
N ALA A 82 -7.35 -17.07 -1.82
CA ALA A 82 -6.94 -18.16 -0.95
C ALA A 82 -7.94 -18.42 0.21
N GLY A 83 -8.99 -17.60 0.33
CA GLY A 83 -10.03 -17.71 1.36
C GLY A 83 -9.70 -16.98 2.67
N TYR A 84 -8.77 -16.04 2.64
CA TYR A 84 -8.33 -15.26 3.80
C TYR A 84 -8.68 -13.79 3.62
N GLY A 85 -8.99 -13.11 4.72
CA GLY A 85 -9.23 -11.66 4.71
C GLY A 85 -7.96 -10.88 5.02
N VAL A 86 -7.94 -9.63 4.61
CA VAL A 86 -6.98 -8.63 5.08
C VAL A 86 -7.78 -7.43 5.56
N ASP A 87 -7.48 -6.93 6.76
CA ASP A 87 -8.23 -5.80 7.28
C ASP A 87 -7.91 -4.54 6.46
N THR A 88 -8.96 -3.77 6.17
CA THR A 88 -8.84 -2.49 5.49
C THR A 88 -9.44 -1.41 6.36
N THR A 89 -8.75 -0.28 6.45
CA THR A 89 -9.21 0.87 7.22
C THR A 89 -9.55 2.00 6.26
N VAL A 90 -10.64 2.70 6.56
CA VAL A 90 -11.01 3.93 5.87
C VAL A 90 -10.45 5.10 6.67
N LEU A 91 -9.59 5.89 6.05
CA LEU A 91 -9.06 7.11 6.63
C LEU A 91 -9.70 8.31 5.93
N GLU A 92 -10.19 9.26 6.72
CA GLU A 92 -10.68 10.54 6.22
C GLU A 92 -9.67 11.63 6.56
N LEU A 93 -9.14 12.30 5.54
CA LEU A 93 -8.12 13.33 5.64
C LEU A 93 -8.71 14.67 5.22
N GLY A 94 -8.59 15.70 6.05
CA GLY A 94 -8.85 17.08 5.63
C GLY A 94 -7.69 17.58 4.78
N ILE A 95 -7.98 18.17 3.61
CA ILE A 95 -6.96 18.75 2.73
C ILE A 95 -7.25 20.23 2.53
N GLY A 96 -6.49 21.07 3.23
CA GLY A 96 -6.56 22.52 3.06
C GLY A 96 -6.00 22.99 1.71
N GLY A 97 -6.54 24.09 1.20
CA GLY A 97 -5.99 24.79 0.03
C GLY A 97 -6.42 24.22 -1.33
N MET A 98 -7.35 23.26 -1.37
CA MET A 98 -7.95 22.78 -2.61
C MET A 98 -8.97 23.80 -3.12
N THR A 99 -8.56 24.66 -4.05
CA THR A 99 -9.40 25.75 -4.58
C THR A 99 -10.05 25.44 -5.93
N CYS A 100 -9.75 24.30 -6.55
CA CYS A 100 -10.27 23.94 -7.88
C CYS A 100 -10.30 22.42 -8.11
N ALA A 101 -11.16 21.95 -9.01
CA ALA A 101 -11.26 20.55 -9.41
C ALA A 101 -9.93 19.97 -9.92
N SER A 102 -9.10 20.79 -10.57
CA SER A 102 -7.76 20.37 -11.02
C SER A 102 -6.77 20.14 -9.87
N CYS A 103 -6.98 20.77 -8.71
CA CYS A 103 -6.20 20.51 -7.50
C CYS A 103 -6.66 19.19 -6.87
N ALA A 104 -7.97 18.97 -6.75
CA ALA A 104 -8.54 17.71 -6.24
C ALA A 104 -8.03 16.49 -7.03
N GLY A 105 -8.10 16.54 -8.37
CA GLY A 105 -7.60 15.44 -9.20
C GLY A 105 -6.08 15.24 -9.14
N ARG A 106 -5.28 16.27 -8.83
CA ARG A 106 -3.84 16.11 -8.59
C ARG A 106 -3.57 15.42 -7.25
N VAL A 107 -4.29 15.80 -6.21
CA VAL A 107 -4.16 15.19 -4.89
C VAL A 107 -4.62 13.73 -4.91
N GLU A 108 -5.74 13.42 -5.56
CA GLU A 108 -6.23 12.04 -5.69
C GLU A 108 -5.20 11.13 -6.36
N ARG A 109 -4.62 11.58 -7.48
CA ARG A 109 -3.58 10.83 -8.19
C ARG A 109 -2.29 10.68 -7.39
N ALA A 110 -1.95 11.65 -6.55
CA ALA A 110 -0.79 11.56 -5.67
C ALA A 110 -1.04 10.53 -4.57
N LEU A 111 -2.20 10.59 -3.90
CA LEU A 111 -2.60 9.68 -2.84
C LEU A 111 -2.73 8.24 -3.34
N ALA A 112 -3.27 8.02 -4.55
CA ALA A 112 -3.38 6.69 -5.15
C ALA A 112 -2.01 6.04 -5.45
N ARG A 113 -0.92 6.80 -5.48
CA ARG A 113 0.46 6.30 -5.68
C ARG A 113 1.18 6.03 -4.36
N VAL A 114 0.61 6.44 -3.23
CA VAL A 114 1.23 6.20 -1.92
C VAL A 114 1.18 4.70 -1.64
N PRO A 115 2.32 4.07 -1.28
CA PRO A 115 2.35 2.67 -0.91
C PRO A 115 1.32 2.38 0.18
N GLY A 116 0.50 1.37 -0.07
CA GLY A 116 -0.51 0.92 0.88
C GLY A 116 -1.90 1.51 0.73
N VAL A 117 -2.08 2.51 -0.15
CA VAL A 117 -3.40 3.01 -0.54
C VAL A 117 -4.02 2.05 -1.56
N LEU A 118 -5.14 1.44 -1.19
CA LEU A 118 -5.94 0.58 -2.08
C LEU A 118 -6.83 1.42 -2.99
N GLU A 119 -7.42 2.48 -2.43
CA GLU A 119 -8.35 3.36 -3.11
C GLU A 119 -8.21 4.78 -2.51
N ALA A 120 -8.20 5.79 -3.37
CA ALA A 120 -8.21 7.19 -2.96
C ALA A 120 -9.33 7.91 -3.71
N SER A 121 -10.14 8.67 -2.97
CA SER A 121 -11.12 9.58 -3.56
C SER A 121 -11.05 10.93 -2.86
N VAL A 122 -11.10 12.01 -3.64
CA VAL A 122 -11.04 13.38 -3.10
C VAL A 122 -12.31 14.14 -3.43
N ASN A 123 -12.92 14.73 -2.41
CA ASN A 123 -14.10 15.57 -2.53
C ASN A 123 -13.72 17.04 -2.28
N LEU A 124 -13.85 17.86 -3.32
CA LEU A 124 -13.56 19.29 -3.25
C LEU A 124 -14.58 20.05 -2.39
N ALA A 125 -15.87 19.69 -2.46
CA ALA A 125 -16.93 20.41 -1.77
C ALA A 125 -16.83 20.29 -0.24
N SER A 126 -16.31 19.16 0.26
CA SER A 126 -16.04 18.95 1.68
C SER A 126 -14.58 19.17 2.08
N GLU A 127 -13.69 19.45 1.12
CA GLU A 127 -12.25 19.54 1.32
C GLU A 127 -11.64 18.29 2.00
N ARG A 128 -12.12 17.09 1.62
CA ARG A 128 -11.68 15.82 2.23
C ARG A 128 -11.21 14.80 1.21
N ALA A 129 -10.22 14.01 1.60
CA ALA A 129 -9.87 12.75 0.95
C ALA A 129 -10.33 11.57 1.79
N ARG A 130 -10.98 10.61 1.13
CA ARG A 130 -11.28 9.30 1.68
C ARG A 130 -10.31 8.29 1.09
N LEU A 131 -9.53 7.66 1.95
CA LEU A 131 -8.59 6.61 1.57
C LEU A 131 -9.08 5.28 2.12
N ARG A 132 -9.01 4.22 1.30
CA ARG A 132 -8.98 2.85 1.80
C ARG A 132 -7.54 2.40 1.80
N VAL A 133 -7.04 2.05 2.96
CA VAL A 133 -5.68 1.53 3.16
C VAL A 133 -5.77 0.13 3.74
N LEU A 134 -4.72 -0.68 3.53
CA LEU A 134 -4.57 -1.91 4.31
C LEU A 134 -4.32 -1.51 5.77
N ALA A 135 -5.02 -2.14 6.71
CA ALA A 135 -4.74 -1.94 8.12
C ALA A 135 -3.31 -2.43 8.42
N GLY A 136 -2.54 -1.69 9.21
CA GLY A 136 -1.22 -2.16 9.67
C GLY A 136 -0.06 -2.07 8.67
N LEU A 137 -0.12 -1.14 7.71
CA LEU A 137 1.06 -0.66 6.97
C LEU A 137 2.00 0.11 7.92
N ASP A 138 2.66 -0.65 8.79
CA ASP A 138 3.85 -0.20 9.46
C ASP A 138 5.00 -0.45 8.47
N PRO A 139 5.78 0.58 8.05
CA PRO A 139 7.05 0.31 7.40
C PRO A 139 7.90 -0.47 8.41
N ALA A 140 8.16 -1.75 8.11
CA ALA A 140 8.99 -2.60 8.95
C ALA A 140 10.46 -2.15 8.90
#